data_AF-A0A7Z9XHP8-F1
#
_entry.id   AF-A0A7Z9XHP8-F1
#
_cell.length_a   1.000
_cell.length_b   1.000
_cell.length_c   1.000
_cell.angle_alpha   90.00
_cell.angle_beta   90.00
_cell.angle_gamma   90.00
#
_symmetry.space_group_name_H-M   'P 1'
#
loop_
_entity.id
_entity.type
_entity.pdbx_description
1 polymer ?
#
loop_
_entity_poly.entity_id
_entity_poly.type
_entity_poly.pdbx_seq_one_letter_code
_entity_poly.pdbx_strand_id
1 'polypeptide(L)'
;LMLGGNDGKRVEWQGSGGNSVDITDYLNNGKLGGWLDMRDEVIAKCKLDLDALAKELVWAVNKQHSQGVGSKLFQPGSSLSGTYTTTTDLGDLPYGEDTATGGYVDYSGTFDLWIGDAIGENLNGVTIDLTYTNPPAVPAAITDASTLAELAASINDQIAAAGLTGVTASVSGNAIALTADGTHTFGFSDDTSGILGALGINTFFTGSNAGNMGVNDVIDSDKDYIACAQIDSSGNYSEGDNTNALAISDLQYTSIDIVEWTCDRRNGNTQTAVNTTVEDYYHAMVGTMGIKSASISRERAFNEAMFSQLGEIRDSISAVSLDEEMTNLIKFQHAYTAAAKLVSVADEMLNTLLGVK
;
A
#
# COMPACT_ATOMS: atom_id res chain seq x y z
N LEU A 1 14.55 -22.76 18.35
CA LEU A 1 13.70 -21.71 17.78
C LEU A 1 13.03 -22.32 16.59
N MET A 2 11.70 -22.31 16.57
CA MET A 2 10.92 -22.71 15.40
C MET A 2 10.12 -21.52 14.90
N LEU A 3 9.76 -21.55 13.62
CA LEU A 3 8.76 -20.64 13.09
C LEU A 3 7.38 -21.13 13.54
N GLY A 4 6.55 -20.21 14.01
CA GLY A 4 5.25 -20.49 14.63
C GLY A 4 4.21 -19.42 14.34
N GLY A 5 3.05 -19.52 15.02
CA GLY A 5 1.82 -18.82 14.67
C GLY A 5 1.10 -19.38 13.43
N ASN A 6 -0.14 -18.92 13.19
CA ASN A 6 -1.00 -19.40 12.09
C ASN A 6 -0.37 -19.27 10.69
N ASP A 7 0.58 -18.34 10.54
CA ASP A 7 1.22 -18.00 9.27
C ASP A 7 2.73 -18.34 9.24
N GLY A 8 3.29 -18.93 10.29
CA GLY A 8 4.75 -19.17 10.40
C GLY A 8 5.61 -17.90 10.51
N LYS A 9 4.99 -16.74 10.75
CA LYS A 9 5.68 -15.43 10.83
C LYS A 9 6.26 -15.14 12.22
N ARG A 10 5.87 -15.91 13.25
CA ARG A 10 6.29 -15.70 14.63
C ARG A 10 7.46 -16.62 14.98
N VAL A 11 8.28 -16.20 15.93
CA VAL A 11 9.43 -16.97 16.41
C VAL A 11 9.08 -17.55 17.78
N GLU A 12 9.04 -18.87 17.84
CA GLU A 12 8.71 -19.59 19.06
C GLU A 12 9.94 -20.27 19.67
N TRP A 13 10.07 -20.14 20.99
CA TRP A 13 10.98 -20.92 21.80
C TRP A 13 10.29 -22.18 22.29
N GLN A 14 10.90 -23.34 22.00
CA GLN A 14 10.42 -24.62 22.50
C GLN A 14 11.26 -25.05 23.70
N GLY A 15 10.59 -25.28 24.82
CA GLY A 15 11.20 -25.86 26.01
C GLY A 15 11.38 -27.38 25.87
N SER A 16 12.26 -27.95 26.69
CA SER A 16 12.56 -29.40 26.70
C SER A 16 11.35 -30.29 27.01
N GLY A 17 10.28 -29.74 27.58
CA GLY A 17 9.01 -30.41 27.85
C GLY A 17 7.97 -30.34 26.72
N GLY A 18 8.32 -29.78 25.55
CA GLY A 18 7.40 -29.64 24.41
C GLY A 18 6.52 -28.38 24.41
N ASN A 19 6.52 -27.61 25.49
CA ASN A 19 5.83 -26.31 25.56
C ASN A 19 6.49 -25.29 24.62
N SER A 20 5.68 -24.54 23.88
CA SER A 20 6.12 -23.46 22.99
C SER A 20 5.73 -22.10 23.57
N VAL A 21 6.64 -21.13 23.48
CA VAL A 21 6.41 -19.74 23.93
C VAL A 21 6.81 -18.82 22.79
N ASP A 22 5.90 -17.93 22.39
CA ASP A 22 6.22 -16.89 21.43
C ASP A 22 7.19 -15.88 22.04
N ILE A 23 8.34 -15.70 21.39
CA ILE A 23 9.36 -14.75 21.81
C ILE A 23 9.60 -13.62 20.79
N THR A 24 8.79 -13.56 19.72
CA THR A 24 8.97 -12.63 18.58
C THR A 24 9.22 -11.21 19.05
N ASP A 25 8.38 -10.74 19.97
CA ASP A 25 8.34 -9.34 20.41
C ASP A 25 9.49 -8.97 21.36
N TYR A 26 10.19 -9.98 21.88
CA TYR A 26 11.35 -9.84 22.75
C TYR A 26 12.68 -9.88 21.98
N LEU A 27 12.66 -10.26 20.71
CA LEU A 27 13.84 -10.28 19.84
C LEU A 27 14.11 -8.88 19.28
N ASN A 28 14.75 -8.03 20.07
CA ASN A 28 15.07 -6.63 19.69
C ASN A 28 16.51 -6.45 19.20
N ASN A 29 17.32 -7.50 19.24
CA ASN A 29 18.76 -7.40 19.00
C ASN A 29 19.26 -8.54 18.10
N GLY A 30 20.47 -8.33 17.57
CA GLY A 30 21.13 -9.28 16.69
C GLY A 30 20.45 -9.38 15.33
N LYS A 31 20.95 -10.32 14.50
CA LYS A 31 20.49 -10.45 13.12
C LYS A 31 18.99 -10.74 13.04
N LEU A 32 18.49 -11.69 13.84
CA LEU A 32 17.08 -12.09 13.80
C LEU A 32 16.13 -10.97 14.21
N GLY A 33 16.47 -10.19 15.24
CA GLY A 33 15.70 -9.01 15.63
C GLY A 33 15.64 -7.98 14.50
N GLY A 34 16.79 -7.64 13.92
CA GLY A 34 16.85 -6.70 12.80
C GLY A 34 16.07 -7.15 11.55
N TRP A 35 16.01 -8.46 11.27
CA TRP A 35 15.16 -9.00 10.19
C TRP A 35 13.66 -8.83 10.50
N LEU A 36 13.26 -9.03 11.75
CA LEU A 36 11.88 -8.83 12.19
C LEU A 36 11.51 -7.34 12.11
N ASP A 37 12.37 -6.44 12.58
CA ASP A 37 12.14 -4.99 12.51
C ASP A 37 12.05 -4.50 11.05
N MET A 38 12.91 -5.03 10.17
CA MET A 38 12.85 -4.72 8.74
C MET A 38 11.53 -5.19 8.12
N ARG A 39 11.08 -6.40 8.44
CA ARG A 39 9.85 -7.00 7.88
C ARG A 39 8.59 -6.32 8.41
N ASP A 40 8.50 -6.17 9.73
CA ASP A 40 7.27 -5.84 10.45
C ASP A 40 7.07 -4.33 10.63
N GLU A 41 8.14 -3.55 10.62
CA GLU A 41 8.06 -2.09 10.81
C GLU A 41 8.44 -1.34 9.54
N VAL A 42 9.67 -1.53 9.04
CA VAL A 42 10.21 -0.70 7.95
C VAL A 42 9.53 -1.00 6.61
N ILE A 43 9.52 -2.26 6.18
CA ILE A 43 8.88 -2.68 4.92
C ILE A 43 7.37 -2.54 5.03
N ALA A 44 6.78 -2.89 6.17
CA ALA A 44 5.35 -2.75 6.40
C ALA A 44 4.89 -1.29 6.23
N LYS A 45 5.56 -0.34 6.90
CA LYS A 45 5.27 1.09 6.77
C LYS A 45 5.43 1.56 5.33
N CYS A 46 6.57 1.25 4.70
CA CYS A 46 6.84 1.68 3.34
C CYS A 46 5.79 1.17 2.32
N LYS A 47 5.31 -0.07 2.48
CA LYS A 47 4.25 -0.60 1.63
C LYS A 47 2.93 0.11 1.86
N LEU A 48 2.51 0.24 3.12
CA LEU A 48 1.23 0.84 3.47
C LEU A 48 1.16 2.33 3.11
N ASP A 49 2.24 3.08 3.32
CA ASP A 49 2.33 4.48 2.91
C ASP A 49 2.34 4.64 1.39
N LEU A 50 3.05 3.75 0.67
CA LEU A 50 3.06 3.78 -0.80
C LEU A 50 1.69 3.41 -1.36
N ASP A 51 0.99 2.45 -0.75
CA ASP A 51 -0.37 2.09 -1.11
C ASP A 51 -1.35 3.23 -0.81
N ALA A 52 -1.19 3.93 0.32
CA ALA A 52 -1.99 5.12 0.65
C ALA A 52 -1.76 6.26 -0.35
N LEU A 53 -0.51 6.56 -0.69
CA LEU A 53 -0.16 7.55 -1.70
C LEU A 53 -0.77 7.20 -3.06
N ALA A 54 -0.64 5.94 -3.49
CA ALA A 54 -1.20 5.47 -4.75
C ALA A 54 -2.73 5.56 -4.75
N LYS A 55 -3.38 5.15 -3.65
CA LYS A 55 -4.83 5.20 -3.50
C LYS A 55 -5.38 6.62 -3.67
N GLU A 56 -4.75 7.59 -3.02
CA GLU A 56 -5.18 9.00 -3.07
C GLU A 56 -4.83 9.66 -4.40
N LEU A 57 -3.69 9.32 -5.01
CA LEU A 57 -3.36 9.77 -6.36
C LEU A 57 -4.37 9.25 -7.40
N VAL A 58 -4.69 7.96 -7.36
CA VAL A 58 -5.73 7.35 -8.21
C VAL A 58 -7.04 8.10 -8.02
N TRP A 59 -7.48 8.29 -6.79
CA TRP A 59 -8.75 8.94 -6.48
C TRP A 59 -8.79 10.38 -6.99
N ALA A 60 -7.80 11.21 -6.64
CA ALA A 60 -7.77 12.62 -7.00
C ALA A 60 -7.81 12.82 -8.52
N VAL A 61 -6.98 12.05 -9.26
CA VAL A 61 -6.97 12.12 -10.73
C VAL A 61 -8.26 11.59 -11.32
N ASN A 62 -8.77 10.46 -10.83
CA ASN A 62 -9.99 9.86 -11.36
C ASN A 62 -11.22 10.71 -11.12
N LYS A 63 -11.37 11.31 -9.94
CA LYS A 63 -12.46 12.22 -9.61
C LYS A 63 -12.47 13.44 -10.55
N GLN A 64 -11.30 14.00 -10.87
CA GLN A 64 -11.21 15.11 -11.80
C GLN A 64 -11.39 14.66 -13.26
N HIS A 65 -10.83 13.52 -13.64
CA HIS A 65 -10.93 12.98 -15.00
C HIS A 65 -12.36 12.56 -15.36
N SER A 66 -13.11 11.98 -14.42
CA SER A 66 -14.45 11.44 -14.67
C SER A 66 -15.49 12.48 -15.05
N GLN A 67 -15.30 13.73 -14.63
CA GLN A 67 -16.14 14.87 -14.99
C GLN A 67 -15.65 15.67 -16.21
N GLY A 68 -14.62 15.19 -16.90
CA GLY A 68 -14.18 15.76 -18.17
C GLY A 68 -14.64 14.92 -19.36
N VAL A 69 -14.36 15.44 -20.55
CA VAL A 69 -14.57 14.73 -21.82
C VAL A 69 -13.31 14.73 -22.66
N GLY A 70 -13.17 13.66 -23.44
CA GLY A 70 -12.07 13.51 -24.38
C GLY A 70 -12.21 14.44 -25.59
N SER A 71 -11.31 14.27 -26.56
CA SER A 71 -11.45 14.92 -27.87
C SER A 71 -12.67 14.42 -28.64
N LYS A 72 -13.30 13.32 -28.20
CA LYS A 72 -14.61 12.86 -28.65
C LYS A 72 -15.40 12.27 -27.49
N LEU A 73 -16.72 12.30 -27.63
CA LEU A 73 -17.66 11.63 -26.73
C LEU A 73 -17.68 10.11 -26.94
N PHE A 74 -18.29 9.38 -26.01
CA PHE A 74 -18.51 7.95 -26.17
C PHE A 74 -19.47 7.70 -27.34
N GLN A 75 -19.01 6.88 -28.29
CA GLN A 75 -19.59 6.78 -29.63
C GLN A 75 -20.87 5.94 -29.65
N PRO A 76 -21.71 6.06 -30.69
CA PRO A 76 -22.92 5.27 -30.80
C PRO A 76 -22.66 3.76 -30.79
N GLY A 77 -23.47 3.02 -30.05
CA GLY A 77 -23.35 1.58 -29.85
C GLY A 77 -22.20 1.16 -28.92
N SER A 78 -21.47 2.10 -28.31
CA SER A 78 -20.44 1.79 -27.32
C SER A 78 -21.04 1.52 -25.94
N SER A 79 -20.33 0.70 -25.16
CA SER A 79 -20.64 0.44 -23.76
C SER A 79 -19.42 0.82 -22.92
N LEU A 80 -19.62 1.73 -21.97
CA LEU A 80 -18.62 2.13 -21.00
C LEU A 80 -18.92 1.41 -19.69
N SER A 81 -18.08 0.42 -19.35
CA SER A 81 -18.16 -0.31 -18.09
C SER A 81 -17.26 0.32 -17.04
N GLY A 82 -17.74 0.35 -15.80
CA GLY A 82 -16.95 0.69 -14.64
C GLY A 82 -15.84 -0.33 -14.42
N THR A 83 -14.72 0.14 -13.86
CA THR A 83 -13.53 -0.68 -13.59
C THR A 83 -13.55 -1.31 -12.19
N TYR A 84 -14.40 -0.81 -11.29
CA TYR A 84 -14.61 -1.37 -9.97
C TYR A 84 -15.88 -2.21 -9.91
N THR A 85 -15.83 -3.28 -9.11
CA THR A 85 -16.92 -4.24 -9.00
C THR A 85 -17.35 -4.42 -7.54
N THR A 86 -18.64 -4.63 -7.32
CA THR A 86 -19.21 -5.02 -6.03
C THR A 86 -20.35 -6.01 -6.24
N THR A 87 -20.55 -6.93 -5.31
CA THR A 87 -21.64 -7.92 -5.32
C THR A 87 -22.80 -7.56 -4.42
N THR A 88 -22.59 -6.59 -3.54
CA THR A 88 -23.49 -6.22 -2.44
C THR A 88 -23.81 -4.75 -2.58
N ASP A 89 -23.06 -3.91 -1.88
CA ASP A 89 -23.41 -2.52 -1.68
C ASP A 89 -22.38 -1.63 -2.39
N LEU A 90 -22.79 -0.41 -2.76
CA LEU A 90 -21.90 0.58 -3.37
C LEU A 90 -20.74 0.94 -2.43
N GLY A 91 -20.98 0.95 -1.11
CA GLY A 91 -19.98 1.17 -0.07
C GLY A 91 -18.82 0.17 -0.08
N ASP A 92 -19.02 -1.03 -0.61
CA ASP A 92 -17.98 -2.06 -0.72
C ASP A 92 -17.01 -1.83 -1.90
N LEU A 93 -17.30 -0.86 -2.77
CA LEU A 93 -16.36 -0.45 -3.81
C LEU A 93 -15.09 0.16 -3.17
N PRO A 94 -13.91 0.09 -3.83
CA PRO A 94 -12.66 0.60 -3.25
C PRO A 94 -12.69 2.09 -2.84
N TYR A 95 -13.59 2.85 -3.46
CA TYR A 95 -13.83 4.27 -3.22
C TYR A 95 -15.32 4.55 -2.97
N GLY A 96 -16.12 3.56 -2.58
CA GLY A 96 -17.58 3.68 -2.47
C GLY A 96 -18.09 4.18 -1.12
N GLU A 97 -17.24 4.21 -0.10
CA GLU A 97 -17.60 4.66 1.25
C GLU A 97 -18.09 6.12 1.24
N ASP A 98 -19.08 6.42 2.09
CA ASP A 98 -19.67 7.75 2.20
C ASP A 98 -18.72 8.73 2.91
N THR A 99 -18.54 9.92 2.34
CA THR A 99 -17.84 11.07 2.95
C THR A 99 -18.36 11.41 4.36
N ALA A 100 -19.64 11.18 4.67
CA ALA A 100 -20.19 11.34 6.02
C ALA A 100 -19.52 10.43 7.06
N THR A 101 -18.92 9.33 6.61
CA THR A 101 -18.14 8.38 7.42
C THR A 101 -16.63 8.50 7.21
N GLY A 102 -16.18 9.52 6.47
CA GLY A 102 -14.77 9.72 6.11
C GLY A 102 -14.35 9.02 4.82
N GLY A 103 -15.30 8.59 3.99
CA GLY A 103 -15.09 8.01 2.67
C GLY A 103 -14.93 9.04 1.56
N TYR A 104 -15.28 8.63 0.35
CA TYR A 104 -14.95 9.33 -0.90
C TYR A 104 -16.16 9.89 -1.64
N VAL A 105 -17.31 9.19 -1.58
CA VAL A 105 -18.53 9.57 -2.31
C VAL A 105 -19.45 10.41 -1.42
N ASP A 106 -19.94 11.52 -1.97
CA ASP A 106 -21.03 12.30 -1.39
C ASP A 106 -22.35 11.86 -2.02
N TYR A 107 -23.09 11.00 -1.33
CA TYR A 107 -24.40 10.49 -1.78
C TYR A 107 -25.51 11.56 -1.75
N SER A 108 -25.22 12.78 -1.29
CA SER A 108 -26.10 13.94 -1.45
C SER A 108 -25.81 14.77 -2.71
N GLY A 109 -24.75 14.43 -3.43
CA GLY A 109 -24.32 15.11 -4.64
C GLY A 109 -25.03 14.63 -5.91
N THR A 110 -24.61 15.25 -7.02
CA THR A 110 -25.14 15.01 -8.37
C THR A 110 -24.00 14.87 -9.38
N PHE A 111 -24.32 14.35 -10.56
CA PHE A 111 -23.47 14.46 -11.75
C PHE A 111 -24.33 14.69 -12.99
N ASP A 112 -23.77 15.35 -14.01
CA ASP A 112 -24.48 15.61 -15.26
C ASP A 112 -24.10 14.57 -16.32
N LEU A 113 -25.12 14.01 -16.97
CA LEU A 113 -24.98 13.13 -18.13
C LEU A 113 -25.49 13.87 -19.37
N TRP A 114 -24.63 14.01 -20.36
CA TRP A 114 -24.94 14.66 -21.63
C TRP A 114 -25.18 13.62 -22.71
N ILE A 115 -26.29 13.73 -23.43
CA ILE A 115 -26.65 12.85 -24.54
C ILE A 115 -26.74 13.68 -25.82
N GLY A 116 -25.92 13.33 -26.80
CA GLY A 116 -25.82 13.99 -28.10
C GLY A 116 -26.29 13.10 -29.24
N ASP A 117 -26.38 13.69 -30.42
CA ASP A 117 -26.63 12.93 -31.66
C ASP A 117 -25.42 12.06 -32.07
N ALA A 118 -25.55 11.33 -33.18
CA ALA A 118 -24.55 10.36 -33.63
C ALA A 118 -23.18 10.96 -33.95
N ILE A 119 -23.09 12.29 -34.12
CA ILE A 119 -21.84 13.00 -34.43
C ILE A 119 -21.30 13.79 -33.23
N GLY A 120 -21.93 13.69 -32.05
CA GLY A 120 -21.46 14.36 -30.83
C GLY A 120 -21.92 15.80 -30.68
N GLU A 121 -22.96 16.20 -31.41
CA GLU A 121 -23.54 17.54 -31.39
C GLU A 121 -24.91 17.55 -30.70
N ASN A 122 -25.48 18.75 -30.49
CA ASN A 122 -26.81 18.94 -29.90
C ASN A 122 -26.99 18.23 -28.53
N LEU A 123 -26.05 18.46 -27.61
CA LEU A 123 -26.06 17.83 -26.31
C LEU A 123 -27.27 18.27 -25.47
N ASN A 124 -28.02 17.29 -24.99
CA ASN A 124 -29.08 17.47 -24.00
C ASN A 124 -28.62 16.84 -22.68
N GLY A 125 -28.51 17.67 -21.64
CA GLY A 125 -28.06 17.24 -20.32
C GLY A 125 -29.21 16.76 -19.44
N VAL A 126 -28.93 15.75 -18.62
CA VAL A 126 -29.73 15.36 -17.46
C VAL A 126 -28.83 15.34 -16.24
N THR A 127 -29.24 16.06 -15.19
CA THR A 127 -28.60 15.97 -13.88
C THR A 127 -29.11 14.74 -13.17
N ILE A 128 -28.21 13.83 -12.85
CA ILE A 128 -28.48 12.65 -12.04
C ILE A 128 -28.24 13.02 -10.58
N ASP A 129 -29.34 13.10 -9.83
CA ASP A 129 -29.35 13.36 -8.40
C ASP A 129 -29.41 12.03 -7.63
N LEU A 130 -28.42 11.77 -6.77
CA LEU A 130 -28.38 10.54 -5.98
C LEU A 130 -29.48 10.53 -4.89
N THR A 131 -30.00 11.70 -4.51
CA THR A 131 -31.13 11.85 -3.58
C THR A 131 -32.49 11.76 -4.25
N TYR A 132 -32.52 11.59 -5.58
CA TYR A 132 -33.74 11.49 -6.36
C TYR A 132 -34.66 10.41 -5.82
N THR A 133 -35.93 10.78 -5.63
CA THR A 133 -37.00 9.85 -5.26
C THR A 133 -38.21 10.11 -6.14
N ASN A 134 -38.77 9.06 -6.74
CA ASN A 134 -40.01 9.15 -7.51
C ASN A 134 -41.14 8.38 -6.80
N PRO A 135 -42.29 9.01 -6.48
CA PRO A 135 -43.40 8.31 -5.83
C PRO A 135 -44.09 7.24 -6.74
N PRO A 136 -44.46 6.05 -6.22
CA PRO A 136 -44.25 5.58 -4.86
C PRO A 136 -43.03 4.64 -4.75
N ALA A 137 -41.89 5.20 -4.33
CA ALA A 137 -40.77 4.52 -3.64
C ALA A 137 -40.01 3.42 -4.41
N VAL A 138 -39.83 3.59 -5.73
CA VAL A 138 -38.74 2.94 -6.46
C VAL A 138 -38.22 3.91 -7.52
N PRO A 139 -36.92 4.23 -7.53
CA PRO A 139 -35.90 3.85 -6.57
C PRO A 139 -35.95 4.73 -5.31
N ALA A 140 -35.50 4.19 -4.18
CA ALA A 140 -35.16 5.00 -3.01
C ALA A 140 -33.92 5.87 -3.32
N ALA A 141 -33.67 6.90 -2.51
CA ALA A 141 -32.42 7.64 -2.60
C ALA A 141 -31.23 6.67 -2.51
N ILE A 142 -30.22 6.89 -3.34
CA ILE A 142 -29.02 6.06 -3.40
C ILE A 142 -28.14 6.40 -2.21
N THR A 143 -27.70 5.38 -1.50
CA THR A 143 -26.76 5.47 -0.37
C THR A 143 -25.62 4.47 -0.57
N ASP A 144 -24.63 4.49 0.31
CA ASP A 144 -23.58 3.48 0.37
C ASP A 144 -24.12 2.05 0.48
N ALA A 145 -25.22 1.84 1.20
CA ALA A 145 -25.92 0.56 1.31
C ALA A 145 -26.78 0.16 0.08
N SER A 146 -26.86 1.01 -0.96
CA SER A 146 -27.60 0.67 -2.18
C SER A 146 -26.81 -0.26 -3.08
N THR A 147 -27.49 -1.03 -3.91
CA THR A 147 -26.89 -1.94 -4.89
C THR A 147 -26.64 -1.24 -6.23
N LEU A 148 -25.74 -1.79 -7.06
CA LEU A 148 -25.53 -1.32 -8.43
C LEU A 148 -26.81 -1.35 -9.29
N ALA A 149 -27.71 -2.29 -9.01
CA ALA A 149 -28.97 -2.42 -9.75
C ALA A 149 -29.95 -1.27 -9.40
N GLU A 150 -29.99 -0.84 -8.15
CA GLU A 150 -30.79 0.31 -7.71
C GLU A 150 -30.25 1.61 -8.30
N LEU A 151 -28.93 1.79 -8.33
CA LEU A 151 -28.30 2.93 -9.01
C LEU A 151 -28.61 2.94 -10.51
N ALA A 152 -28.47 1.80 -11.19
CA ALA A 152 -28.80 1.69 -12.62
C ALA A 152 -30.27 2.04 -12.90
N ALA A 153 -31.19 1.56 -12.05
CA ALA A 153 -32.60 1.92 -12.14
C ALA A 153 -32.83 3.42 -11.95
N SER A 154 -32.20 4.03 -10.93
CA SER A 154 -32.30 5.46 -10.66
C SER A 154 -31.81 6.33 -11.82
N ILE A 155 -30.67 5.98 -12.41
CA ILE A 155 -30.14 6.67 -13.59
C ILE A 155 -31.14 6.60 -14.75
N ASN A 156 -31.66 5.40 -15.05
CA ASN A 156 -32.61 5.20 -16.14
C ASN A 156 -33.93 5.95 -15.92
N ASP A 157 -34.43 5.98 -14.68
CA ASP A 157 -35.67 6.69 -14.34
C ASP A 157 -35.51 8.21 -14.48
N GLN A 158 -34.36 8.76 -14.09
CA GLN A 158 -34.06 10.19 -14.24
C GLN A 158 -33.87 10.59 -15.71
N ILE A 159 -33.18 9.77 -16.52
CA ILE A 159 -33.09 9.95 -17.98
C ILE A 159 -34.50 10.00 -18.60
N ALA A 160 -35.36 9.05 -18.23
CA ALA A 160 -36.73 8.98 -18.73
C ALA A 160 -37.58 10.18 -18.25
N ALA A 161 -37.42 10.61 -16.99
CA ALA A 161 -38.12 11.78 -16.44
C ALA A 161 -37.71 13.09 -17.13
N ALA A 162 -36.45 13.18 -17.59
CA ALA A 162 -35.97 14.29 -18.42
C ALA A 162 -36.47 14.21 -19.88
N GLY A 163 -37.17 13.12 -20.26
CA GLY A 163 -37.66 12.90 -21.62
C GLY A 163 -36.56 12.55 -22.62
N LEU A 164 -35.39 12.13 -22.14
CA LEU A 164 -34.25 11.75 -22.96
C LEU A 164 -34.26 10.24 -23.24
N THR A 165 -33.63 9.86 -24.35
CA THR A 165 -33.43 8.46 -24.74
C THR A 165 -32.03 8.30 -25.32
N GLY A 166 -31.55 7.06 -25.37
CA GLY A 166 -30.33 6.72 -26.11
C GLY A 166 -29.14 6.29 -25.27
N VAL A 167 -29.20 6.49 -23.94
CA VAL A 167 -28.25 5.90 -22.99
C VAL A 167 -29.02 5.08 -21.98
N THR A 168 -28.49 3.90 -21.65
CA THR A 168 -29.06 3.02 -20.62
C THR A 168 -27.98 2.58 -19.64
N ALA A 169 -28.28 2.67 -18.35
CA ALA A 169 -27.47 2.11 -17.29
C ALA A 169 -27.89 0.67 -17.00
N SER A 170 -26.90 -0.21 -16.81
CA SER A 170 -27.12 -1.63 -16.50
C SER A 170 -25.99 -2.16 -15.62
N VAL A 171 -26.16 -3.35 -15.05
CA VAL A 171 -25.09 -4.05 -14.33
C VAL A 171 -24.53 -5.15 -15.22
N SER A 172 -23.24 -5.09 -15.50
CA SER A 172 -22.51 -6.08 -16.30
C SER A 172 -21.27 -6.53 -15.52
N GLY A 173 -21.15 -7.84 -15.25
CA GLY A 173 -19.97 -8.37 -14.57
C GLY A 173 -19.71 -7.78 -13.18
N ASN A 174 -20.77 -7.47 -12.42
CA ASN A 174 -20.70 -6.80 -11.10
C ASN A 174 -20.15 -5.36 -11.15
N ALA A 175 -20.11 -4.73 -12.33
CA ALA A 175 -19.85 -3.29 -12.49
C ALA A 175 -21.08 -2.60 -13.10
N ILE A 176 -21.18 -1.29 -12.90
CA ILE A 176 -22.11 -0.46 -13.66
C ILE A 176 -21.62 -0.35 -15.11
N ALA A 177 -22.53 -0.32 -16.08
CA ALA A 177 -22.22 -0.06 -17.47
C ALA A 177 -23.24 0.91 -18.07
N LEU A 178 -22.75 1.98 -18.70
CA LEU A 178 -23.57 2.90 -19.50
C LEU A 178 -23.41 2.56 -20.98
N THR A 179 -24.52 2.26 -21.64
CA THR A 179 -24.52 1.83 -23.04
C THR A 179 -25.32 2.80 -23.88
N ALA A 180 -24.68 3.32 -24.93
CA ALA A 180 -25.31 4.14 -25.94
C ALA A 180 -26.06 3.27 -26.96
N ASP A 181 -27.18 3.76 -27.46
CA ASP A 181 -27.83 3.18 -28.64
C ASP A 181 -27.03 3.46 -29.92
N GLY A 182 -27.48 2.93 -31.06
CA GLY A 182 -26.78 3.09 -32.34
C GLY A 182 -26.82 4.49 -32.95
N THR A 183 -27.40 5.48 -32.28
CA THR A 183 -27.65 6.83 -32.81
C THR A 183 -27.25 7.98 -31.90
N HIS A 184 -26.89 7.71 -30.63
CA HIS A 184 -26.53 8.74 -29.66
C HIS A 184 -25.11 8.59 -29.14
N THR A 185 -24.50 9.72 -28.79
CA THR A 185 -23.25 9.77 -28.03
C THR A 185 -23.51 10.21 -26.59
N PHE A 186 -22.57 9.98 -25.69
CA PHE A 186 -22.68 10.53 -24.34
C PHE A 186 -21.35 10.99 -23.72
N GLY A 187 -21.48 11.85 -22.72
CA GLY A 187 -20.38 12.37 -21.91
C GLY A 187 -20.86 12.79 -20.53
N PHE A 188 -19.93 13.18 -19.67
CA PHE A 188 -20.20 13.52 -18.28
C PHE A 188 -19.64 14.92 -17.96
N SER A 189 -20.25 15.60 -17.00
CA SER A 189 -19.68 16.80 -16.36
C SER A 189 -20.18 16.93 -14.91
N ASP A 190 -19.61 17.89 -14.19
CA ASP A 190 -20.12 18.40 -12.92
C ASP A 190 -20.44 17.32 -11.87
N ASP A 191 -19.56 16.33 -11.72
CA ASP A 191 -19.70 15.28 -10.70
C ASP A 191 -19.29 15.79 -9.31
N THR A 192 -20.26 16.35 -8.60
CA THR A 192 -20.12 16.79 -7.22
C THR A 192 -20.10 15.62 -6.23
N SER A 193 -20.71 14.50 -6.59
CA SER A 193 -20.80 13.29 -5.75
C SER A 193 -19.50 12.48 -5.72
N GLY A 194 -18.71 12.51 -6.79
CA GLY A 194 -17.55 11.63 -6.99
C GLY A 194 -17.93 10.17 -7.34
N ILE A 195 -19.21 9.87 -7.54
CA ILE A 195 -19.69 8.52 -7.79
C ILE A 195 -19.12 7.93 -9.08
N LEU A 196 -18.88 8.75 -10.12
CA LEU A 196 -18.31 8.24 -11.38
C LEU A 196 -16.90 7.70 -11.16
N GLY A 197 -16.09 8.43 -10.39
CA GLY A 197 -14.76 7.98 -9.97
C GLY A 197 -14.81 6.68 -9.15
N ALA A 198 -15.79 6.57 -8.25
CA ALA A 198 -15.94 5.40 -7.37
C ALA A 198 -16.44 4.15 -8.10
N LEU A 199 -17.22 4.32 -9.17
CA LEU A 199 -17.64 3.26 -10.07
C LEU A 199 -16.55 2.90 -11.09
N GLY A 200 -15.54 3.76 -11.25
CA GLY A 200 -14.50 3.58 -12.25
C GLY A 200 -14.99 3.91 -13.67
N ILE A 201 -15.98 4.80 -13.78
CA ILE A 201 -16.54 5.29 -15.05
C ILE A 201 -15.76 6.54 -15.47
N ASN A 202 -15.34 6.56 -16.74
CA ASN A 202 -14.57 7.67 -17.32
C ASN A 202 -13.30 8.00 -16.51
N THR A 203 -12.64 7.00 -15.92
CA THR A 203 -11.44 7.19 -15.08
C THR A 203 -10.15 7.04 -15.86
N PHE A 204 -9.09 7.74 -15.44
CA PHE A 204 -7.76 7.61 -16.02
C PHE A 204 -7.04 6.35 -15.54
N PHE A 205 -7.05 6.14 -14.21
CA PHE A 205 -6.42 5.02 -13.55
C PHE A 205 -7.44 3.95 -13.15
N THR A 206 -6.95 2.71 -13.07
CA THR A 206 -7.59 1.56 -12.42
C THR A 206 -6.80 1.19 -11.16
N GLY A 207 -7.40 0.43 -10.26
CA GLY A 207 -6.73 -0.07 -9.05
C GLY A 207 -6.91 0.84 -7.85
N SER A 208 -6.37 0.45 -6.71
CA SER A 208 -6.57 1.14 -5.42
C SER A 208 -5.34 1.11 -4.51
N ASN A 209 -4.22 0.59 -5.00
CA ASN A 209 -2.95 0.51 -4.29
C ASN A 209 -1.80 0.49 -5.31
N ALA A 210 -0.56 0.59 -4.83
CA ALA A 210 0.61 0.69 -5.71
C ALA A 210 0.87 -0.60 -6.50
N GLY A 211 0.35 -1.74 -6.05
CA GLY A 211 0.51 -3.04 -6.71
C GLY A 211 -0.46 -3.31 -7.86
N ASN A 212 -1.64 -2.67 -7.86
CA ASN A 212 -2.68 -2.88 -8.87
C ASN A 212 -3.05 -1.60 -9.66
N MET A 213 -2.39 -0.48 -9.37
CA MET A 213 -2.57 0.75 -10.14
C MET A 213 -2.18 0.53 -11.61
N GLY A 214 -3.06 0.94 -12.52
CA GLY A 214 -2.88 0.79 -13.96
C GLY A 214 -3.62 1.88 -14.73
N VAL A 215 -3.44 1.93 -16.05
CA VAL A 215 -4.20 2.84 -16.92
C VAL A 215 -5.49 2.14 -17.36
N ASN A 216 -6.58 2.88 -17.44
CA ASN A 216 -7.87 2.34 -17.91
C ASN A 216 -7.77 1.85 -19.36
N ASP A 217 -8.22 0.63 -19.62
CA ASP A 217 -8.16 -0.02 -20.94
C ASP A 217 -8.88 0.79 -22.04
N VAL A 218 -9.91 1.57 -21.69
CA VAL A 218 -10.60 2.47 -22.63
C VAL A 218 -9.63 3.51 -23.21
N ILE A 219 -8.77 4.07 -22.36
CA ILE A 219 -7.76 5.08 -22.73
C ILE A 219 -6.55 4.42 -23.40
N ASP A 220 -6.14 3.24 -22.94
CA ASP A 220 -5.04 2.50 -23.56
C ASP A 220 -5.37 2.12 -25.00
N SER A 221 -6.62 1.67 -25.22
CA SER A 221 -7.17 1.34 -26.54
C SER A 221 -7.32 2.57 -27.44
N ASP A 222 -7.80 3.68 -26.89
CA ASP A 222 -8.05 4.91 -27.65
C ASP A 222 -7.80 6.16 -26.81
N LYS A 223 -6.76 6.91 -27.21
CA LYS A 223 -6.26 8.08 -26.48
C LYS A 223 -7.17 9.30 -26.63
N ASP A 224 -8.12 9.27 -27.57
CA ASP A 224 -9.09 10.35 -27.74
C ASP A 224 -10.05 10.43 -26.53
N TYR A 225 -10.11 9.39 -25.68
CA TYR A 225 -10.88 9.37 -24.43
C TYR A 225 -10.15 9.94 -23.21
N ILE A 226 -8.93 10.47 -23.37
CA ILE A 226 -8.28 11.21 -22.28
C ILE A 226 -9.06 12.52 -22.07
N ALA A 227 -9.71 12.64 -20.92
CA ALA A 227 -10.66 13.69 -20.60
C ALA A 227 -9.96 15.03 -20.30
N CYS A 228 -9.54 15.73 -21.36
CA CYS A 228 -8.84 17.02 -21.26
C CYS A 228 -9.78 18.23 -21.18
N ALA A 229 -10.98 18.12 -21.75
CA ALA A 229 -11.97 19.19 -21.87
C ALA A 229 -13.09 19.05 -20.84
N GLN A 230 -13.91 20.08 -20.68
CA GLN A 230 -15.16 20.01 -19.91
C GLN A 230 -16.35 20.46 -20.78
N ILE A 231 -17.53 19.90 -20.51
CA ILE A 231 -18.79 20.38 -21.09
C ILE A 231 -19.28 21.54 -20.22
N ASP A 232 -19.66 22.67 -20.83
CA ASP A 232 -20.25 23.78 -20.11
C ASP A 232 -21.72 23.51 -19.74
N SER A 233 -22.31 24.34 -18.87
CA SER A 233 -23.70 24.21 -18.44
C SER A 233 -24.74 24.37 -19.56
N SER A 234 -24.32 24.77 -20.76
CA SER A 234 -25.15 24.88 -21.96
C SER A 234 -24.94 23.72 -22.94
N GLY A 235 -24.13 22.72 -22.60
CA GLY A 235 -23.86 21.56 -23.44
C GLY A 235 -22.87 21.84 -24.57
N ASN A 236 -22.02 22.86 -24.45
CA ASN A 236 -20.94 23.10 -25.41
C ASN A 236 -19.61 22.59 -24.87
N TYR A 237 -18.81 22.01 -25.74
CA TYR A 237 -17.41 21.69 -25.48
C TYR A 237 -16.59 21.92 -26.75
N SER A 238 -15.27 21.98 -26.61
CA SER A 238 -14.35 22.13 -27.73
C SER A 238 -13.26 21.08 -27.64
N GLU A 239 -12.94 20.42 -28.75
CA GLU A 239 -11.88 19.40 -28.80
C GLU A 239 -10.50 19.94 -28.37
N GLY A 240 -10.30 21.25 -28.47
CA GLY A 240 -9.08 21.94 -28.06
C GLY A 240 -9.10 22.54 -26.64
N ASP A 241 -10.18 22.31 -25.88
CA ASP A 241 -10.26 22.73 -24.49
C ASP A 241 -9.35 21.86 -23.59
N ASN A 242 -8.60 22.52 -22.73
CA ASN A 242 -7.68 21.88 -21.78
C ASN A 242 -8.01 22.24 -20.33
N THR A 243 -9.22 22.74 -20.06
CA THR A 243 -9.66 23.16 -18.71
C THR A 243 -9.54 22.00 -17.71
N ASN A 244 -9.99 20.78 -18.07
CA ASN A 244 -9.87 19.63 -17.19
C ASN A 244 -8.42 19.18 -17.00
N ALA A 245 -7.62 19.21 -18.07
CA ALA A 245 -6.20 18.87 -18.00
C ALA A 245 -5.41 19.82 -17.09
N LEU A 246 -5.76 21.12 -17.09
CA LEU A 246 -5.19 22.09 -16.17
C LEU A 246 -5.61 21.80 -14.72
N ALA A 247 -6.89 21.48 -14.49
CA ALA A 247 -7.37 21.10 -13.17
C ALA A 247 -6.65 19.83 -12.63
N ILE A 248 -6.41 18.83 -13.49
CA ILE A 248 -5.60 17.65 -13.13
C ILE A 248 -4.15 18.05 -12.79
N SER A 249 -3.56 18.98 -13.55
CA SER A 249 -2.20 19.49 -13.26
C SER A 249 -2.13 20.23 -11.92
N ASP A 250 -3.20 20.91 -11.51
CA ASP A 250 -3.26 21.66 -10.25
C ASP A 250 -3.46 20.75 -9.03
N LEU A 251 -3.86 19.48 -9.22
CA LEU A 251 -3.98 18.49 -8.14
C LEU A 251 -2.66 18.28 -7.39
N GLN A 252 -1.51 18.45 -8.05
CA GLN A 252 -0.19 18.31 -7.39
C GLN A 252 0.00 19.31 -6.24
N TYR A 253 -0.68 20.47 -6.30
CA TYR A 253 -0.61 21.53 -5.30
C TYR A 253 -1.79 21.51 -4.32
N THR A 254 -2.76 20.64 -4.54
CA THR A 254 -3.95 20.55 -3.70
C THR A 254 -3.68 19.65 -2.51
N SER A 255 -3.96 20.15 -1.30
CA SER A 255 -3.87 19.32 -0.10
C SER A 255 -5.05 18.36 -0.04
N ILE A 256 -4.74 17.09 0.15
CA ILE A 256 -5.71 16.00 0.33
C ILE A 256 -5.39 15.26 1.63
N ASP A 257 -6.38 14.55 2.17
CA ASP A 257 -6.18 13.72 3.36
C ASP A 257 -5.58 12.38 2.92
N ILE A 258 -4.31 12.15 3.29
CA ILE A 258 -3.61 10.90 3.03
C ILE A 258 -3.40 10.18 4.35
N VAL A 259 -3.58 8.86 4.35
CA VAL A 259 -3.30 8.05 5.52
C VAL A 259 -1.79 7.87 5.67
N GLU A 260 -1.24 8.26 6.82
CA GLU A 260 0.11 7.90 7.26
C GLU A 260 0.05 6.71 8.23
N TRP A 261 0.88 5.70 7.98
CA TRP A 261 0.96 4.52 8.81
C TRP A 261 2.12 4.58 9.80
N THR A 262 1.87 4.09 11.01
CA THR A 262 2.90 3.70 11.97
C THR A 262 2.81 2.18 12.16
N CYS A 263 3.92 1.48 11.92
CA CYS A 263 3.99 0.03 12.07
C CYS A 263 4.86 -0.32 13.27
N ASP A 264 4.29 -1.07 14.21
CA ASP A 264 4.97 -1.55 15.41
C ASP A 264 4.70 -3.04 15.58
N ARG A 265 5.77 -3.82 15.73
CA ARG A 265 5.68 -5.28 15.82
C ARG A 265 4.86 -5.76 17.04
N ARG A 266 4.83 -4.99 18.13
CA ARG A 266 4.15 -5.35 19.40
C ARG A 266 2.73 -4.82 19.48
N ASN A 267 2.55 -3.56 19.08
CA ASN A 267 1.29 -2.83 19.25
C ASN A 267 0.41 -2.90 18.00
N GLY A 268 0.94 -3.44 16.90
CA GLY A 268 0.26 -3.49 15.61
C GLY A 268 0.43 -2.20 14.82
N ASN A 269 -0.21 -2.16 13.66
CA ASN A 269 -0.16 -1.01 12.78
C ASN A 269 -1.29 -0.05 13.12
N THR A 270 -0.96 1.24 13.21
CA THR A 270 -1.92 2.32 13.41
C THR A 270 -1.86 3.29 12.23
N GLN A 271 -2.98 3.97 11.99
CA GLN A 271 -3.14 4.88 10.86
C GLN A 271 -3.59 6.26 11.36
N THR A 272 -3.09 7.33 10.75
CA THR A 272 -3.49 8.71 11.03
C THR A 272 -3.70 9.45 9.73
N ALA A 273 -4.81 10.18 9.58
CA ALA A 273 -5.01 11.05 8.43
C ALA A 273 -4.15 12.31 8.57
N VAL A 274 -3.41 12.64 7.52
CA VAL A 274 -2.61 13.87 7.41
C VAL A 274 -3.07 14.65 6.18
N ASN A 275 -3.34 15.94 6.36
CA ASN A 275 -3.70 16.83 5.27
C ASN A 275 -2.42 17.39 4.62
N THR A 276 -2.11 16.97 3.40
CA THR A 276 -0.85 17.30 2.72
C THR A 276 -0.97 17.18 1.21
N THR A 277 0.02 17.67 0.46
CA THR A 277 0.08 17.45 -0.99
C THR A 277 0.67 16.08 -1.31
N VAL A 278 0.36 15.54 -2.50
CA VAL A 278 0.96 14.30 -3.00
C VAL A 278 2.48 14.39 -3.05
N GLU A 279 3.02 15.56 -3.42
CA GLU A 279 4.46 15.82 -3.49
C GLU A 279 5.12 15.79 -2.10
N ASP A 280 4.54 16.52 -1.13
CA ASP A 280 5.08 16.58 0.23
C ASP A 280 5.04 15.22 0.93
N TYR A 281 3.96 14.46 0.75
CA TYR A 281 3.84 13.11 1.31
C TYR A 281 4.93 12.18 0.75
N TYR A 282 5.14 12.19 -0.57
CA TYR A 282 6.18 11.40 -1.21
C TYR A 282 7.57 11.79 -0.70
N HIS A 283 7.86 13.09 -0.57
CA HIS A 283 9.13 13.58 -0.03
C HIS A 283 9.33 13.18 1.44
N ALA A 284 8.30 13.25 2.27
CA ALA A 284 8.35 12.81 3.66
C ALA A 284 8.61 11.30 3.78
N MET A 285 7.96 10.49 2.94
CA MET A 285 8.16 9.04 2.88
C MET A 285 9.62 8.69 2.51
N VAL A 286 10.12 9.23 1.40
CA VAL A 286 11.51 8.98 0.95
C VAL A 286 12.53 9.54 1.95
N GLY A 287 12.26 10.71 2.53
CA GLY A 287 13.09 11.32 3.57
C GLY A 287 13.22 10.45 4.82
N THR A 288 12.10 9.92 5.31
CA THR A 288 12.07 9.02 6.46
C THR A 288 12.85 7.73 6.19
N MET A 289 12.69 7.16 4.99
CA MET A 289 13.46 5.98 4.57
C MET A 289 14.97 6.27 4.50
N GLY A 290 15.35 7.44 3.98
CA GLY A 290 16.74 7.91 3.94
C GLY A 290 17.34 8.05 5.34
N ILE A 291 16.61 8.65 6.27
CA ILE A 291 17.04 8.81 7.67
C ILE A 291 17.18 7.45 8.36
N LYS A 292 16.21 6.54 8.19
CA LYS A 292 16.25 5.19 8.77
C LYS A 292 17.44 4.39 8.23
N SER A 293 17.67 4.42 6.92
CA SER A 293 18.80 3.75 6.27
C SER A 293 20.15 4.28 6.77
N ALA A 294 20.30 5.60 6.87
CA ALA A 294 21.49 6.23 7.42
C ALA A 294 21.71 5.87 8.89
N SER A 295 20.64 5.78 9.68
CA SER A 295 20.69 5.35 11.09
C SER A 295 21.18 3.91 11.24
N ILE A 296 20.58 2.97 10.50
CA ILE A 296 20.96 1.55 10.51
C ILE A 296 22.42 1.39 10.06
N SER A 297 22.86 2.15 9.06
CA SER A 297 24.24 2.10 8.58
C SER A 297 25.25 2.55 9.64
N ARG A 298 24.94 3.64 10.36
CA ARG A 298 25.78 4.11 11.49
C ARG A 298 25.81 3.10 12.64
N GLU A 299 24.65 2.54 12.97
CA GLU A 299 24.53 1.54 14.04
C GLU A 299 25.28 0.24 13.72
N ARG A 300 25.24 -0.19 12.45
CA ARG A 300 26.05 -1.32 11.98
C ARG A 300 27.55 -1.05 12.15
N ALA A 301 28.03 0.12 11.72
CA ALA A 301 29.44 0.50 11.86
C ALA A 301 29.88 0.57 13.34
N PHE A 302 29.03 1.13 14.21
CA PHE A 302 29.28 1.17 15.65
C PHE A 302 29.38 -0.24 16.25
N ASN A 303 28.44 -1.13 15.92
CA ASN A 303 28.44 -2.51 16.41
C ASN A 303 29.65 -3.31 15.90
N GLU A 304 30.09 -3.10 14.65
CA GLU A 304 31.31 -3.71 14.12
C GLU A 304 32.56 -3.26 14.88
N ALA A 305 32.68 -1.96 15.17
CA ALA A 305 33.77 -1.43 15.98
C ALA A 305 33.77 -1.99 17.41
N MET A 306 32.59 -2.05 18.05
CA MET A 306 32.44 -2.63 19.39
C MET A 306 32.79 -4.12 19.40
N PHE A 307 32.37 -4.88 18.38
CA PHE A 307 32.70 -6.30 18.25
C PHE A 307 34.22 -6.51 18.12
N SER A 308 34.91 -5.70 17.33
CA SER A 308 36.38 -5.74 17.21
C SER A 308 37.05 -5.50 18.56
N GLN A 309 36.62 -4.45 19.28
CA GLN A 309 37.19 -4.11 20.58
C GLN A 309 36.98 -5.20 21.64
N LEU A 310 35.79 -5.82 21.67
CA LEU A 310 35.50 -6.95 22.55
C LEU A 310 36.31 -8.19 22.18
N GLY A 311 36.56 -8.40 20.88
CA GLY A 311 37.47 -9.44 20.38
C GLY A 311 38.89 -9.26 20.92
N GLU A 312 39.43 -8.04 20.82
CA GLU A 312 40.76 -7.70 21.36
C GLU A 312 40.83 -7.89 22.88
N ILE A 313 39.80 -7.47 23.63
CA ILE A 313 39.76 -7.66 25.09
C ILE A 313 39.70 -9.15 25.44
N ARG A 314 38.85 -9.91 24.75
CA ARG A 314 38.74 -11.36 24.93
C ARG A 314 40.10 -12.02 24.70
N ASP A 315 40.76 -11.66 23.61
CA ASP A 315 42.06 -12.21 23.25
C ASP A 315 43.13 -11.76 24.27
N SER A 316 43.10 -10.54 24.79
CA SER A 316 44.00 -10.11 25.86
C SER A 316 43.85 -10.91 27.17
N ILE A 317 42.66 -11.42 27.48
CA ILE A 317 42.39 -12.14 28.74
C ILE A 317 42.55 -13.65 28.56
N SER A 318 42.06 -14.18 27.44
CA SER A 318 41.88 -15.61 27.21
C SER A 318 42.69 -16.14 26.03
N ALA A 319 43.40 -15.30 25.27
CA ALA A 319 44.31 -15.82 24.27
C ALA A 319 45.50 -16.47 24.98
N VAL A 320 45.75 -17.70 24.58
CA VAL A 320 46.90 -18.47 25.02
C VAL A 320 48.10 -18.02 24.19
N SER A 321 49.14 -17.52 24.85
CA SER A 321 50.40 -17.22 24.17
C SER A 321 51.17 -18.53 23.96
N LEU A 322 51.39 -18.91 22.69
CA LEU A 322 52.16 -20.11 22.34
C LEU A 322 53.58 -20.08 22.93
N ASP A 323 54.17 -18.90 23.06
CA ASP A 323 55.50 -18.72 23.65
C ASP A 323 55.49 -18.93 25.17
N GLU A 324 54.43 -18.53 25.85
CA GLU A 324 54.24 -18.74 27.29
C GLU A 324 53.92 -20.21 27.59
N GLU A 325 53.07 -20.84 26.78
CA GLU A 325 52.84 -22.29 26.83
C GLU A 325 54.12 -23.08 26.52
N MET A 326 54.93 -22.65 25.55
CA MET A 326 56.21 -23.28 25.24
C MET A 326 57.21 -23.12 26.39
N THR A 327 57.28 -21.94 27.01
CA THR A 327 58.12 -21.70 28.19
C THR A 327 57.68 -22.56 29.37
N ASN A 328 56.38 -22.67 29.61
CA ASN A 328 55.82 -23.55 30.64
C ASN A 328 56.09 -25.02 30.32
N LEU A 329 55.97 -25.44 29.06
CA LEU A 329 56.26 -26.80 28.62
C LEU A 329 57.74 -27.16 28.82
N ILE A 330 58.66 -26.27 28.44
CA ILE A 330 60.10 -26.42 28.71
C ILE A 330 60.36 -26.50 30.22
N LYS A 331 59.72 -25.64 31.02
CA LYS A 331 59.83 -25.66 32.48
C LYS A 331 59.33 -26.99 33.07
N PHE A 332 58.18 -27.50 32.61
CA PHE A 332 57.65 -28.79 33.04
C PHE A 332 58.53 -29.96 32.59
N GLN A 333 59.13 -29.89 31.40
CA GLN A 333 60.08 -30.89 30.90
C GLN A 333 61.36 -30.91 31.76
N HIS A 334 61.91 -29.75 32.12
CA HIS A 334 63.04 -29.65 33.04
C HIS A 334 62.70 -30.13 34.45
N ALA A 335 61.53 -29.74 34.99
CA ALA A 335 61.07 -30.20 36.29
C ALA A 335 60.88 -31.73 36.34
N TYR A 336 60.29 -32.31 35.29
CA TYR A 336 60.15 -33.76 35.15
C TYR A 336 61.51 -34.48 35.11
N THR A 337 62.44 -33.95 34.31
CA THR A 337 63.80 -34.52 34.21
C THR A 337 64.56 -34.43 35.54
N ALA A 338 64.41 -33.33 36.27
CA ALA A 338 64.99 -33.16 37.60
C ALA A 338 64.36 -34.10 38.64
N ALA A 339 63.04 -34.24 38.63
CA ALA A 339 62.32 -35.19 39.48
C ALA A 339 62.73 -36.65 39.17
N ALA A 340 62.85 -37.02 37.90
CA ALA A 340 63.32 -38.33 37.48
C ALA A 340 64.74 -38.62 37.98
N LYS A 341 65.66 -37.64 37.89
CA LYS A 341 67.00 -37.76 38.48
C LYS A 341 66.98 -37.91 40.00
N LEU A 342 66.15 -37.15 40.72
CA LEU A 342 66.00 -37.30 42.17
C LEU A 342 65.47 -38.70 42.54
N VAL A 343 64.52 -39.23 41.77
CA VAL A 343 64.03 -40.60 41.93
C VAL A 343 65.16 -41.60 41.69
N SER A 344 65.92 -41.46 40.60
CA SER A 344 67.06 -42.35 40.32
C SER A 344 68.13 -42.30 41.41
N VAL A 345 68.48 -41.12 41.91
CA VAL A 345 69.44 -40.96 43.02
C VAL A 345 68.89 -41.55 44.31
N ALA A 346 67.60 -41.37 44.61
CA ALA A 346 66.97 -41.99 45.75
C ALA A 346 66.94 -43.53 45.63
N ASP A 347 66.70 -44.06 44.44
CA ASP A 347 66.72 -45.51 44.15
C ASP A 347 68.16 -46.07 44.26
N GLU A 348 69.17 -45.30 43.86
CA GLU A 348 70.58 -45.63 44.02
C GLU A 348 71.00 -45.58 45.50
N MET A 349 70.53 -44.59 46.27
CA MET A 349 70.72 -44.54 47.72
C MET A 349 70.00 -45.68 48.45
N LEU A 350 68.81 -46.07 47.99
CA LEU A 350 68.06 -47.21 48.54
C LEU A 350 68.80 -48.52 48.27
N ASN A 351 69.29 -48.72 47.04
CA ASN A 351 70.05 -49.91 46.66
C ASN A 351 71.39 -50.00 47.39
N THR A 352 72.09 -48.87 47.60
CA THR A 352 73.32 -48.86 48.42
C THR A 352 73.03 -49.19 49.88
N LEU A 353 71.94 -48.68 50.48
CA LEU A 353 71.50 -49.07 51.83
C LEU A 353 71.14 -50.56 51.93
N LEU A 354 70.54 -51.15 50.89
CA LEU A 354 70.21 -52.59 50.84
C LEU A 354 71.40 -53.49 50.50
N GLY A 355 72.41 -52.96 49.80
CA GLY A 355 73.62 -53.66 49.39
C GLY A 355 74.74 -53.70 50.44
N VAL A 356 74.65 -52.87 51.49
CA VAL A 356 75.48 -52.99 52.69
C VAL A 356 74.91 -54.13 53.54
N LYS A 357 75.42 -55.34 53.31
CA LYS A 357 75.16 -56.53 54.11
C LYS A 357 76.46 -57.27 54.41
#